data_AF-A0A3B0CST6-F1
#
_entry.id   AF-A0A3B0CST6-F1
#
_cell.length_a   1.000
_cell.length_b   1.000
_cell.length_c   1.000
_cell.angle_alpha   90.00
_cell.angle_beta   90.00
_cell.angle_gamma   90.00
#
_symmetry.space_group_name_H-M   'P 1'
#
loop_
_entity.id
_entity.type
_entity.pdbx_description
1 polymer ?
#
loop_
_entity_poly.entity_id
_entity_poly.type
_entity_poly.pdbx_seq_one_letter_code
_entity_poly.pdbx_strand_id
1 'polypeptide(L)'
;MMGVIIMKKVFIGFLVGIISATALSVYADDGLEKIEAYLRPSLPITLDGKKVTLENPPVMYDGSTYLRLRDIAALTGLEVNWNDTTQTVELGKKGDSQMETTLNPSEESQKRALRLYDLRKESEKLTEQISSLYKLIEPYEVLMGSPKLKEKDDFYDKTKKERDVLIKRREEIQEEVNIILKESQAEADQEMERLRSELNKGN
;
A
#
# COMPACT_ATOMS: atom_id res chain seq x y z
N MET A 1 -46.67 45.50 -34.10
CA MET A 1 -45.77 44.38 -34.44
C MET A 1 -44.42 44.42 -33.72
N MET A 2 -43.86 45.60 -33.38
CA MET A 2 -42.52 45.71 -32.76
C MET A 2 -42.45 45.21 -31.29
N GLY A 3 -43.51 45.39 -30.49
CA GLY A 3 -43.51 44.99 -29.06
C GLY A 3 -43.55 43.47 -28.79
N VAL A 4 -44.19 42.69 -29.67
CA VAL A 4 -44.29 41.21 -29.53
C VAL A 4 -42.94 40.53 -29.79
N ILE A 5 -42.10 41.13 -30.63
CA ILE A 5 -40.76 40.61 -30.97
C ILE A 5 -39.79 40.82 -29.80
N ILE A 6 -39.91 41.93 -29.07
CA ILE A 6 -39.07 42.22 -27.90
C ILE A 6 -39.40 41.25 -26.76
N MET A 7 -40.69 40.97 -26.53
CA MET A 7 -41.14 40.08 -25.44
C MET A 7 -40.71 38.62 -25.64
N LYS A 8 -40.63 38.12 -26.88
CA LYS A 8 -40.10 36.78 -27.18
C LYS A 8 -38.59 36.64 -26.96
N LYS A 9 -37.81 37.71 -27.20
CA LYS A 9 -36.35 37.70 -27.04
C LYS A 9 -35.92 37.77 -25.57
N VAL A 10 -36.66 38.50 -24.74
CA VAL A 10 -36.43 38.54 -23.29
C VAL A 10 -36.79 37.19 -22.64
N PHE A 11 -37.81 36.49 -23.16
CA PHE A 11 -38.20 35.16 -22.68
C PHE A 11 -37.15 34.08 -22.98
N ILE A 12 -36.52 34.13 -24.16
CA ILE A 12 -35.42 33.20 -24.53
C ILE A 12 -34.16 33.49 -23.68
N GLY A 13 -33.86 34.76 -23.40
CA GLY A 13 -32.74 35.13 -22.51
C GLY A 13 -32.92 34.63 -21.07
N PHE A 14 -34.15 34.64 -20.55
CA PHE A 14 -34.45 34.14 -19.21
C PHE A 14 -34.32 32.60 -19.13
N LEU A 15 -34.69 31.88 -20.19
CA LEU A 15 -34.54 30.41 -20.27
C LEU A 15 -33.06 29.97 -20.33
N VAL A 16 -32.21 30.70 -21.05
CA VAL A 16 -30.77 30.39 -21.12
C VAL A 16 -30.05 30.74 -19.81
N GLY A 17 -30.48 31.81 -19.12
CA GLY A 17 -29.93 32.20 -17.82
C GLY A 17 -30.19 31.18 -16.70
N ILE A 18 -31.33 30.48 -16.73
CA ILE A 18 -31.64 29.42 -15.75
C ILE A 18 -30.75 28.18 -15.95
N ILE A 19 -30.34 27.87 -17.19
CA ILE A 19 -29.48 26.72 -17.50
C ILE A 19 -28.01 26.98 -17.08
N SER A 20 -27.55 28.23 -17.04
CA SER A 20 -26.23 28.58 -16.51
C SER A 20 -26.17 28.69 -14.98
N ALA A 21 -27.32 28.75 -14.29
CA ALA A 21 -27.40 28.90 -12.84
C ALA A 21 -27.41 27.57 -12.07
N THR A 22 -27.47 26.42 -12.73
CA THR A 22 -27.22 25.13 -12.09
C THR A 22 -25.71 24.94 -11.92
N ALA A 23 -25.15 25.60 -10.90
CA ALA A 23 -23.85 25.21 -10.37
C ALA A 23 -23.93 23.72 -10.02
N LEU A 24 -23.11 22.90 -10.69
CA LEU A 24 -22.91 21.51 -10.31
C LEU A 24 -22.42 21.52 -8.86
N SER A 25 -23.31 21.18 -7.94
CA SER A 25 -22.92 20.96 -6.55
C SER A 25 -22.07 19.70 -6.56
N VAL A 26 -20.75 19.88 -6.48
CA VAL A 26 -19.82 18.77 -6.24
C VAL A 26 -20.05 18.36 -4.79
N TYR A 27 -20.81 17.29 -4.58
CA TYR A 27 -20.92 16.68 -3.26
C TYR A 27 -19.57 16.02 -2.94
N ALA A 28 -18.97 16.38 -1.81
CA ALA A 28 -17.91 15.57 -1.24
C ALA A 28 -18.53 14.24 -0.79
N ASP A 29 -18.05 13.13 -1.36
CA ASP A 29 -18.39 11.80 -0.89
C ASP A 29 -17.56 11.55 0.38
N ASP A 30 -18.19 11.66 1.55
CA ASP A 30 -17.54 11.39 2.83
C ASP A 30 -17.15 9.90 2.98
N GLY A 31 -17.45 9.04 2.00
CA GLY A 31 -17.09 7.62 2.00
C GLY A 31 -17.81 6.81 3.07
N LEU A 32 -18.82 7.39 3.72
CA LEU A 32 -19.60 6.78 4.79
C LEU A 32 -20.95 6.32 4.25
N GLU A 33 -21.14 5.02 4.19
CA GLU A 33 -22.44 4.42 3.90
C GLU A 33 -23.20 4.17 5.21
N LYS A 34 -24.42 4.70 5.31
CA LYS A 34 -25.28 4.43 6.46
C LYS A 34 -25.84 3.02 6.35
N ILE A 35 -25.59 2.22 7.38
CA ILE A 35 -26.17 0.89 7.52
C ILE A 35 -27.26 0.86 8.61
N GLU A 36 -28.24 -0.03 8.46
CA GLU A 36 -29.20 -0.37 9.50
C GLU A 36 -28.78 -1.69 10.17
N ALA A 37 -28.63 -1.69 11.49
CA ALA A 37 -28.20 -2.85 12.27
C ALA A 37 -29.00 -2.98 13.58
N TYR A 38 -29.07 -4.20 14.12
CA TYR A 38 -29.81 -4.50 15.35
C TYR A 38 -28.85 -4.86 16.49
N LEU A 39 -29.14 -4.45 17.72
CA LEU A 39 -28.41 -4.91 18.90
C LEU A 39 -29.02 -6.22 19.44
N ARG A 40 -28.18 -7.17 19.85
CA ARG A 40 -28.61 -8.46 20.43
C ARG A 40 -28.09 -8.66 21.86
N PRO A 41 -28.61 -7.92 22.87
CA PRO A 41 -28.11 -7.99 24.25
C PRO A 41 -28.33 -9.36 24.91
N SER A 42 -29.29 -10.15 24.43
CA SER A 42 -29.63 -11.47 24.98
C SER A 42 -28.99 -12.64 24.24
N LEU A 43 -28.04 -12.39 23.33
CA LEU A 43 -27.35 -13.47 22.61
C LEU A 43 -26.52 -14.30 23.60
N PRO A 44 -26.74 -15.62 23.73
CA PRO A 44 -25.91 -16.45 24.58
C PRO A 44 -24.53 -16.64 23.95
N ILE A 45 -23.47 -16.34 24.71
CA ILE A 45 -22.09 -16.49 24.29
C ILE A 45 -21.38 -17.39 25.29
N THR A 46 -20.58 -18.32 24.79
CA THR A 46 -19.77 -19.24 25.60
C THR A 46 -18.32 -19.21 25.15
N LEU A 47 -17.40 -19.18 26.11
CA LEU A 47 -15.97 -19.38 25.89
C LEU A 47 -15.55 -20.66 26.64
N ASP A 48 -14.94 -21.60 25.93
CA ASP A 48 -14.55 -22.91 26.49
C ASP A 48 -15.68 -23.62 27.25
N GLY A 49 -16.90 -23.56 26.68
CA GLY A 49 -18.10 -24.16 27.26
C GLY A 49 -18.71 -23.42 28.45
N LYS A 50 -18.12 -22.30 28.90
CA LYS A 50 -18.65 -21.47 29.99
C LYS A 50 -19.36 -20.24 29.45
N LYS A 51 -20.54 -19.93 30.00
CA LYS A 51 -21.29 -18.74 29.63
C LYS A 51 -20.52 -17.47 30.04
N VAL A 52 -20.37 -16.55 29.10
CA VAL A 52 -19.70 -15.26 29.30
C VAL A 52 -20.65 -14.11 29.01
N THR A 53 -20.42 -12.98 29.65
CA THR A 53 -21.17 -11.73 29.43
C THR A 53 -20.22 -10.73 28.80
N LEU A 54 -20.60 -10.16 27.67
CA LEU A 54 -19.87 -9.04 27.08
C LEU A 54 -20.30 -7.75 27.77
N GLU A 55 -19.38 -6.81 27.91
CA GLU A 55 -19.68 -5.44 28.38
C GLU A 55 -20.70 -4.74 27.45
N ASN A 56 -20.78 -5.23 26.23
CA ASN A 56 -21.28 -4.51 25.09
C ASN A 56 -22.12 -5.45 24.22
N PRO A 57 -23.34 -5.07 23.82
CA PRO A 57 -24.20 -5.96 23.08
C PRO A 57 -23.64 -6.22 21.67
N PRO A 58 -23.67 -7.49 21.19
CA PRO A 58 -23.39 -7.83 19.81
C PRO A 58 -24.26 -7.05 18.82
N VAL A 59 -23.70 -6.71 17.67
CA VAL A 59 -24.39 -6.04 16.56
C VAL A 59 -24.74 -7.09 15.51
N MET A 60 -25.98 -7.12 15.06
CA MET A 60 -26.44 -7.92 13.94
C MET A 60 -26.61 -7.02 12.73
N TYR A 61 -25.85 -7.32 11.69
CA TYR A 61 -25.89 -6.62 10.41
C TYR A 61 -25.85 -7.66 9.29
N ASP A 62 -26.80 -7.56 8.35
CA ASP A 62 -26.91 -8.45 7.19
C ASP A 62 -26.84 -9.96 7.54
N GLY A 63 -27.61 -10.38 8.55
CA GLY A 63 -27.64 -11.76 9.03
C GLY A 63 -26.38 -12.22 9.80
N SER A 64 -25.32 -11.42 9.83
CA SER A 64 -24.07 -11.70 10.54
C SER A 64 -24.05 -11.02 11.90
N THR A 65 -23.42 -11.67 12.89
CA THR A 65 -23.25 -11.10 14.23
C THR A 65 -21.82 -10.65 14.43
N TYR A 66 -21.65 -9.37 14.74
CA TYR A 66 -20.38 -8.70 14.98
C TYR A 66 -20.19 -8.44 16.47
N LEU A 67 -18.99 -8.73 16.94
CA LEU A 67 -18.54 -8.53 18.32
C LEU A 67 -17.44 -7.49 18.30
N ARG A 68 -17.39 -6.61 19.31
CA ARG A 68 -16.26 -5.68 19.39
C ARG A 68 -15.03 -6.48 19.77
N LEU A 69 -13.95 -6.25 19.03
CA LEU A 69 -12.68 -6.91 19.26
C LEU A 69 -12.19 -6.77 20.71
N ARG A 70 -12.41 -5.59 21.33
CA ARG A 70 -12.03 -5.33 22.73
C ARG A 70 -12.78 -6.20 23.74
N ASP A 71 -14.05 -6.54 23.49
CA ASP A 71 -14.79 -7.41 24.39
C ASP A 71 -14.22 -8.83 24.36
N ILE A 72 -13.84 -9.30 23.17
CA ILE A 72 -13.18 -10.61 22.98
C ILE A 72 -11.80 -10.62 23.61
N ALA A 73 -11.05 -9.53 23.46
CA ALA A 73 -9.74 -9.38 24.08
C ALA A 73 -9.84 -9.49 25.61
N ALA A 74 -10.78 -8.76 26.23
CA ALA A 74 -11.02 -8.81 27.66
C ALA A 74 -11.40 -10.23 28.14
N LEU A 75 -12.25 -10.95 27.41
CA LEU A 75 -12.63 -12.32 27.73
C LEU A 75 -11.46 -13.32 27.63
N THR A 76 -10.53 -13.08 26.71
CA THR A 76 -9.38 -13.96 26.44
C THR A 76 -8.13 -13.55 27.22
N GLY A 77 -8.20 -12.47 28.01
CA GLY A 77 -7.05 -11.91 28.73
C GLY A 77 -6.00 -11.28 27.82
N LEU A 78 -6.40 -10.89 26.60
CA LEU A 78 -5.58 -10.18 25.62
C LEU A 78 -5.85 -8.68 25.70
N GLU A 79 -4.89 -7.90 25.22
CA GLU A 79 -4.95 -6.44 25.11
C GLU A 79 -4.99 -6.04 23.63
N VAL A 80 -5.78 -5.01 23.32
CA VAL A 80 -5.88 -4.44 21.97
C VAL A 80 -5.07 -3.16 21.93
N ASN A 81 -4.06 -3.11 21.07
CA ASN A 81 -3.23 -1.94 20.83
C ASN A 81 -3.47 -1.37 19.43
N TRP A 82 -3.35 -0.05 19.28
CA TRP A 82 -3.32 0.61 17.99
C TRP A 82 -1.91 1.08 17.68
N ASN A 83 -1.33 0.55 16.60
CA ASN A 83 -0.04 1.00 16.10
C ASN A 83 -0.26 2.14 15.11
N ASP A 84 0.04 3.36 15.54
CA ASP A 84 -0.19 4.56 14.73
C ASP A 84 0.77 4.66 13.53
N THR A 85 1.96 4.07 13.62
CA THR A 85 2.95 4.07 12.53
C THR A 85 2.50 3.20 11.37
N THR A 86 2.01 2.00 11.65
CA THR A 86 1.58 1.03 10.63
C THR A 86 0.08 1.09 10.35
N GLN A 87 -0.68 1.86 11.13
CA GLN A 87 -2.15 1.92 11.07
C GLN A 87 -2.79 0.53 11.23
N THR A 88 -2.27 -0.25 12.19
CA THR A 88 -2.71 -1.63 12.45
C THR A 88 -3.26 -1.80 13.86
N VAL A 89 -4.28 -2.66 13.98
CA VAL A 89 -4.78 -3.14 15.27
C VAL A 89 -4.02 -4.41 15.65
N GLU A 90 -3.41 -4.40 16.84
CA GLU A 90 -2.65 -5.52 17.39
C GLU A 90 -3.42 -6.14 18.57
N LEU A 91 -3.36 -7.47 18.71
CA LEU A 91 -4.00 -8.22 19.78
C LEU A 91 -2.98 -9.19 20.39
N GLY A 92 -2.68 -9.08 21.69
CA GLY A 92 -1.66 -9.90 22.36
C GLY A 92 -1.75 -9.85 23.90
N LYS A 93 -1.00 -10.69 24.62
CA LYS A 93 -0.99 -10.65 26.09
C LYS A 93 -0.20 -9.45 26.59
N LYS A 94 -0.63 -8.87 27.72
CA LYS A 94 0.13 -7.85 28.44
C LYS A 94 1.48 -8.43 28.88
N GLY A 95 2.56 -8.00 28.22
CA GLY A 95 3.91 -8.56 28.38
C GLY A 95 4.48 -9.21 27.12
N ASP A 96 3.64 -9.63 26.16
CA ASP A 96 4.12 -9.99 24.81
C ASP A 96 4.52 -8.73 24.02
N SER A 97 3.93 -7.59 24.36
CA SER A 97 4.38 -6.26 23.93
C SER A 97 5.67 -5.80 24.64
N GLN A 98 6.21 -6.58 25.59
CA GLN A 98 7.55 -6.39 26.18
C GLN A 98 8.52 -7.51 25.76
N MET A 99 8.36 -8.03 24.53
CA MET A 99 9.54 -8.36 23.72
C MET A 99 10.16 -7.12 23.05
N GLU A 100 9.91 -5.92 23.58
CA GLU A 100 10.84 -4.79 23.46
C GLU A 100 11.99 -4.95 24.47
N THR A 101 12.85 -5.94 24.23
CA THR A 101 14.27 -6.07 24.63
C THR A 101 14.68 -7.45 24.10
N THR A 102 14.97 -7.66 22.81
CA THR A 102 16.24 -7.33 22.13
C THR A 102 16.10 -7.31 20.59
N LEU A 103 15.05 -6.70 20.03
CA LEU A 103 15.04 -6.38 18.59
C LEU A 103 15.50 -4.94 18.37
N ASN A 104 16.69 -4.58 18.89
CA ASN A 104 17.43 -3.53 18.21
C ASN A 104 18.04 -4.22 16.99
N PRO A 105 17.56 -3.97 15.76
CA PRO A 105 18.15 -4.58 14.57
C PRO A 105 19.65 -4.31 14.63
N SER A 106 20.48 -5.31 14.36
CA SER A 106 21.93 -5.13 14.42
C SER A 106 22.30 -3.91 13.54
N GLU A 107 23.37 -3.18 13.89
CA GLU A 107 23.82 -2.06 13.04
C GLU A 107 23.99 -2.50 11.58
N GLU A 108 24.31 -3.78 11.36
CA GLU A 108 24.41 -4.41 10.06
C GLU A 108 23.04 -4.58 9.37
N SER A 109 22.02 -5.07 10.08
CA SER A 109 20.64 -5.12 9.56
C SER A 109 20.11 -3.72 9.19
N GLN A 110 20.43 -2.70 10.00
CA GLN A 110 20.04 -1.32 9.72
C GLN A 110 20.73 -0.76 8.46
N LYS A 111 22.04 -1.02 8.30
CA LYS A 111 22.80 -0.67 7.09
C LYS A 111 22.26 -1.38 5.86
N ARG A 112 21.91 -2.67 5.96
CA ARG A 112 21.27 -3.45 4.89
C ARG A 112 19.92 -2.84 4.48
N ALA A 113 19.08 -2.45 5.44
CA ALA A 113 17.79 -1.80 5.17
C ALA A 113 17.95 -0.45 4.46
N LEU A 114 18.88 0.39 4.90
CA LEU A 114 19.19 1.66 4.23
C LEU A 114 19.72 1.43 2.81
N ARG A 115 20.60 0.44 2.64
CA ARG A 115 21.15 0.07 1.33
C ARG A 115 20.06 -0.38 0.36
N LEU A 116 19.11 -1.21 0.82
CA LEU A 116 17.95 -1.63 0.01
C LEU A 116 17.09 -0.44 -0.43
N TYR A 117 16.88 0.53 0.47
CA TYR A 117 16.15 1.75 0.14
C TYR A 117 16.85 2.55 -0.96
N ASP A 118 18.17 2.76 -0.85
CA ASP A 118 18.96 3.48 -1.84
C ASP A 118 18.98 2.76 -3.20
N LEU A 119 19.19 1.45 -3.19
CA LEU A 119 19.20 0.61 -4.39
C LEU A 119 17.86 0.63 -5.12
N ARG A 120 16.75 0.60 -4.37
CA ARG A 120 15.41 0.73 -4.95
C ARG A 120 15.25 2.08 -5.64
N LYS A 121 15.67 3.17 -5.00
CA LYS A 121 15.60 4.51 -5.59
C LYS A 121 16.46 4.65 -6.84
N GLU A 122 17.65 4.06 -6.84
CA GLU A 122 18.52 4.00 -8.02
C GLU A 122 17.84 3.22 -9.15
N SER A 123 17.26 2.05 -8.86
CA SER A 123 16.54 1.21 -9.84
C SER A 123 15.33 1.91 -10.46
N GLU A 124 14.54 2.65 -9.65
CA GLU A 124 13.42 3.48 -10.12
C GLU A 124 13.91 4.51 -11.16
N LYS A 125 14.99 5.25 -10.83
CA LYS A 125 15.58 6.25 -11.73
C LYS A 125 16.14 5.63 -13.01
N LEU A 126 16.82 4.50 -12.92
CA LEU A 126 17.35 3.79 -14.10
C LEU A 126 16.22 3.32 -15.02
N THR A 127 15.10 2.86 -14.45
CA THR A 127 13.93 2.44 -15.22
C THR A 127 13.34 3.59 -16.03
N GLU A 128 13.25 4.79 -15.44
CA GLU A 128 12.82 6.00 -16.14
C GLU A 128 13.78 6.38 -17.28
N GLN A 129 15.09 6.37 -17.02
CA GLN A 129 16.10 6.67 -18.03
C GLN A 129 16.06 5.67 -19.18
N ILE A 130 16.02 4.36 -18.89
CA ILE A 130 15.89 3.30 -19.88
C ILE A 130 14.61 3.49 -20.72
N SER A 131 13.47 3.78 -20.08
CA SER A 131 12.21 4.04 -20.78
C SER A 131 12.30 5.24 -21.72
N SER A 132 12.97 6.32 -21.29
CA SER A 132 13.19 7.49 -22.15
C SER A 132 14.06 7.18 -23.36
N LEU A 133 15.13 6.39 -23.18
CA LEU A 133 16.02 5.97 -24.27
C LEU A 133 15.31 5.03 -25.25
N TYR A 134 14.48 4.11 -24.76
CA TYR A 134 13.64 3.29 -25.64
C TYR A 134 12.73 4.13 -26.53
N LYS A 135 12.05 5.15 -25.98
CA LYS A 135 11.19 6.05 -26.76
C LYS A 135 11.96 6.83 -27.84
N LEU A 136 13.24 7.13 -27.61
CA LEU A 136 14.08 7.86 -28.57
C LEU A 136 14.51 6.98 -29.75
N ILE A 137 14.77 5.70 -29.52
CA ILE A 137 15.28 4.77 -30.54
C ILE A 137 14.18 3.93 -31.20
N GLU A 138 13.02 3.74 -30.58
CA GLU A 138 11.89 2.97 -31.11
C GLU A 138 11.48 3.40 -32.53
N PRO A 139 11.41 4.71 -32.87
CA PRO A 139 11.15 5.14 -34.24
C PRO A 139 12.21 4.65 -35.24
N TYR A 140 13.48 4.65 -34.85
CA TYR A 140 14.60 4.16 -35.67
C TYR A 140 14.56 2.63 -35.83
N GLU A 141 14.15 1.92 -34.78
CA GLU A 141 13.98 0.47 -34.82
C GLU A 141 12.87 0.06 -35.79
N VAL A 142 11.77 0.81 -35.86
CA VAL A 142 10.64 0.57 -36.77
C VAL A 142 10.96 0.98 -38.22
N LEU A 143 11.55 2.17 -38.43
CA LEU A 143 11.75 2.75 -39.76
C LEU A 143 12.90 2.10 -40.57
N MET A 144 14.00 1.72 -39.93
CA MET A 144 15.22 1.39 -40.69
C MET A 144 15.37 -0.06 -41.13
N GLY A 145 14.49 -1.00 -40.71
CA GLY A 145 14.28 -2.35 -41.28
C GLY A 145 15.48 -3.32 -41.42
N SER A 146 16.72 -2.84 -41.38
CA SER A 146 17.97 -3.56 -41.65
C SER A 146 18.97 -3.25 -40.53
N PRO A 147 19.42 -4.24 -39.74
CA PRO A 147 20.35 -4.06 -38.63
C PRO A 147 21.64 -3.32 -39.01
N LYS A 148 22.17 -3.59 -40.22
CA LYS A 148 23.42 -3.02 -40.74
C LYS A 148 23.37 -1.52 -41.09
N LEU A 149 22.18 -0.96 -41.29
CA LEU A 149 21.99 0.48 -41.54
C LEU A 149 21.78 1.25 -40.24
N LYS A 150 21.27 0.57 -39.21
CA LYS A 150 21.05 1.12 -37.86
C LYS A 150 22.38 1.36 -37.12
N GLU A 151 23.31 0.41 -37.19
CA GLU A 151 24.66 0.48 -36.59
C GLU A 151 25.66 1.41 -37.33
N LYS A 152 25.18 2.27 -38.23
CA LYS A 152 26.04 3.25 -38.92
C LYS A 152 25.64 4.69 -38.59
N ASP A 153 24.57 4.85 -37.82
CA ASP A 153 24.06 6.12 -37.33
C ASP A 153 24.64 6.36 -35.93
N ASP A 154 25.52 7.36 -35.82
CA ASP A 154 26.25 7.71 -34.59
C ASP A 154 25.29 7.99 -33.42
N PHE A 155 24.10 8.54 -33.70
CA PHE A 155 23.10 8.81 -32.69
C PHE A 155 22.44 7.52 -32.18
N TYR A 156 22.06 6.61 -33.09
CA TYR A 156 21.49 5.31 -32.71
C TYR A 156 22.46 4.49 -31.86
N ASP A 157 23.71 4.35 -32.30
CA ASP A 157 24.70 3.51 -31.60
C ASP A 157 25.05 4.05 -30.22
N LYS A 158 25.22 5.36 -30.10
CA LYS A 158 25.48 6.01 -28.82
C LYS A 158 24.31 5.80 -27.85
N THR A 159 23.08 6.02 -28.32
CA THR A 159 21.87 5.90 -27.49
C THR A 159 21.61 4.45 -27.07
N LYS A 160 21.83 3.49 -27.98
CA LYS A 160 21.76 2.05 -27.70
C LYS A 160 22.80 1.65 -26.66
N LYS A 161 24.05 2.07 -26.83
CA LYS A 161 25.14 1.79 -25.88
C LYS A 161 24.85 2.35 -24.50
N GLU A 162 24.36 3.58 -24.42
CA GLU A 162 23.95 4.21 -23.16
C GLU A 162 22.83 3.41 -22.47
N ARG A 163 21.78 3.05 -23.21
CA ARG A 163 20.69 2.20 -22.71
C ARG A 163 21.22 0.87 -22.16
N ASP A 164 22.09 0.20 -22.90
CA ASP A 164 22.61 -1.12 -22.53
C ASP A 164 23.47 -1.04 -21.25
N VAL A 165 24.21 0.06 -21.04
CA VAL A 165 24.92 0.34 -19.78
C VAL A 165 23.95 0.49 -18.61
N LEU A 166 22.84 1.22 -18.79
CA LEU A 166 21.83 1.40 -17.75
C LEU A 166 21.09 0.10 -17.42
N ILE A 167 20.76 -0.70 -18.43
CA ILE A 167 20.15 -2.03 -18.25
C ILE A 167 21.09 -2.91 -17.41
N LYS A 168 22.37 -2.96 -17.77
CA LYS A 168 23.37 -3.72 -17.02
C LYS A 168 23.46 -3.26 -15.56
N ARG A 169 23.51 -1.95 -15.30
CA ARG A 169 23.53 -1.43 -13.92
C ARG A 169 22.28 -1.84 -13.13
N ARG A 170 21.11 -1.84 -13.77
CA ARG A 170 19.86 -2.28 -13.13
C ARG A 170 19.89 -3.78 -12.80
N GLU A 171 20.47 -4.61 -13.66
CA GLU A 171 20.66 -6.05 -13.39
C GLU A 171 21.64 -6.28 -12.22
N GLU A 172 22.73 -5.52 -12.16
CA GLU A 172 23.67 -5.57 -11.03
C GLU A 172 22.99 -5.18 -9.71
N ILE A 173 22.12 -4.15 -9.72
CA ILE A 173 21.31 -3.78 -8.56
C ILE A 173 20.37 -4.91 -8.14
N GLN A 174 19.73 -5.60 -9.09
CA GLN A 174 18.84 -6.71 -8.77
C GLN A 174 19.61 -7.85 -8.08
N GLU A 175 20.83 -8.14 -8.51
CA GLU A 175 21.68 -9.15 -7.88
C GLU A 175 22.11 -8.70 -6.47
N GLU A 176 22.48 -7.43 -6.31
CA GLU A 176 22.82 -6.86 -4.99
C GLU A 176 21.65 -6.95 -4.01
N VAL A 177 20.43 -6.65 -4.46
CA VAL A 177 19.21 -6.81 -3.66
C VAL A 177 19.01 -8.27 -3.25
N ASN A 178 19.17 -9.22 -4.19
CA ASN A 178 19.02 -10.65 -3.89
C ASN A 178 20.03 -11.12 -2.83
N ILE A 179 21.28 -10.65 -2.91
CA ILE A 179 22.32 -10.96 -1.93
C ILE A 179 21.92 -10.43 -0.54
N ILE A 180 21.53 -9.16 -0.44
CA ILE A 180 21.17 -8.54 0.85
C ILE A 180 19.97 -9.27 1.48
N LEU A 181 18.96 -9.65 0.68
CA LEU A 181 17.80 -10.38 1.17
C LEU A 181 18.19 -11.76 1.72
N LYS A 182 19.08 -12.48 1.02
CA LYS A 182 19.58 -13.78 1.45
C LYS A 182 20.37 -13.69 2.76
N GLU A 183 21.23 -12.67 2.90
CA GLU A 183 21.97 -12.43 4.14
C GLU A 183 21.03 -12.07 5.30
N SER A 184 20.02 -11.24 5.04
CA SER A 184 19.02 -10.85 6.05
C SER A 184 18.20 -12.05 6.55
N GLN A 185 17.86 -12.98 5.64
CA GLN A 185 17.18 -14.23 6.01
C GLN A 185 18.07 -15.15 6.85
N ALA A 186 19.34 -15.31 6.45
CA ALA A 186 20.29 -16.13 7.20
C ALA A 186 20.53 -15.59 8.62
N GLU A 187 20.61 -14.26 8.79
CA GLU A 187 20.72 -13.61 10.10
C GLU A 187 19.48 -13.88 10.96
N ALA A 188 18.27 -13.78 10.38
CA ALA A 188 17.02 -14.09 11.08
C ALA A 188 16.93 -15.56 11.51
N ASP A 189 17.34 -16.50 10.65
CA ASP A 189 17.35 -17.93 10.96
C ASP A 189 18.33 -18.25 12.10
N GLN A 190 19.52 -17.65 12.08
CA GLN A 190 20.53 -17.82 13.14
C GLN A 190 20.03 -17.27 14.48
N GLU A 191 19.38 -16.11 14.49
CA GLU A 191 18.84 -15.53 15.72
C GLU A 191 17.69 -16.37 16.29
N MET A 192 16.81 -16.89 15.42
CA MET A 192 15.75 -17.82 15.83
C MET A 192 16.30 -19.12 16.43
N GLU A 193 17.39 -19.65 15.89
CA GLU A 193 18.06 -20.82 16.43
C GLU A 193 18.75 -20.52 17.77
N ARG A 194 19.39 -19.35 17.91
CA ARG A 194 19.95 -18.86 19.17
C ARG A 194 18.88 -18.80 20.26
N LEU A 195 17.75 -18.14 19.97
CA LEU A 195 16.64 -17.99 20.91
C LEU A 195 16.05 -19.35 21.34
N ARG A 196 15.88 -20.29 20.40
CA ARG A 196 15.44 -21.66 20.72
C ARG A 196 16.43 -22.38 21.64
N SER A 197 17.73 -22.20 21.43
CA SER A 197 18.77 -22.81 22.26
C SER A 197 18.82 -22.25 23.68
N GLU A 198 18.54 -20.96 23.85
CA GLU A 198 18.48 -20.29 25.15
C GLU A 198 17.24 -20.72 25.94
N LEU A 199 16.09 -20.87 25.27
CA LEU A 199 14.85 -21.35 25.89
C LEU A 199 14.99 -22.77 26.46
N ASN A 200 15.73 -23.65 25.75
CA ASN A 200 15.95 -25.03 26.16
C ASN A 200 16.97 -25.19 27.30
N LYS A 201 17.78 -24.17 27.60
CA LYS A 201 18.74 -24.18 28.72
C LYS A 201 18.13 -23.70 30.06
N GLY A 202 16.91 -23.17 30.03
CA GLY A 202 16.19 -22.64 31.20
C GLY A 202 15.21 -23.61 31.88
N ASN A 203 15.11 -24.86 31.40
CA ASN A 203 14.37 -25.97 32.02
C ASN A 203 15.33 -27.01 32.58
#